data_AF-A0A7S2E9A8-F1
#
_entry.id   AF-A0A7S2E9A8-F1
#
_cell.length_a   1.000
_cell.length_b   1.000
_cell.length_c   1.000
_cell.angle_alpha   90.00
_cell.angle_beta   90.00
_cell.angle_gamma   90.00
#
_symmetry.space_group_name_H-M   'P 1'
#
loop_
_entity.id
_entity.type
_entity.pdbx_description
1 polymer ?
#
loop_
_entity_poly.entity_id
_entity_poly.type
_entity_poly.pdbx_seq_one_letter_code
_entity_poly.pdbx_strand_id
1 'polypeptide(L)'
;LLYCHLCCVGFGFLIPPSTTTTTRAFKSFKTTALLQPHFFVLHNAFTPTLASGRNKSNHKSSFILNMKEIKTEEREEQQEPTWCPEQQIYVGGVVPDHVEVQQLISSNKGSLRIFGYGSLCWNPGDSSLAKSEEGVTMALGRAVGWKRCWSQKSADHRGTPEFPGLVCTLLTDEEVRCIIAAEEKKKNGQMREHVGEEETAASMTEGVIYTVPPALVEDCLSELDFREKGGYSRDVIDVIEDESGKTVKALLYRGTPENPAFSKRALLDLPFAAAIMAVSTG
;
A
#
# COMPACT_ATOMS: atom_id res chain seq x y z
N LEU A 1 21.88 -1.00 -25.74
CA LEU A 1 21.82 0.02 -26.80
C LEU A 1 20.77 1.05 -26.38
N LEU A 2 21.22 2.29 -26.18
CA LEU A 2 20.51 3.55 -25.90
C LEU A 2 19.50 3.56 -24.73
N TYR A 3 19.86 4.00 -23.52
CA TYR A 3 20.09 5.39 -23.05
C TYR A 3 18.91 6.35 -23.29
N CYS A 4 18.14 6.59 -22.23
CA CYS A 4 17.12 7.62 -22.09
C CYS A 4 17.78 8.89 -21.54
N HIS A 5 17.71 9.99 -22.29
CA HIS A 5 18.27 11.29 -21.91
C HIS A 5 17.21 12.13 -21.19
N LEU A 6 17.54 12.57 -19.98
CA LEU A 6 16.96 13.75 -19.32
C LEU A 6 17.17 15.00 -20.19
N CYS A 7 16.14 15.83 -20.29
CA CYS A 7 16.30 17.25 -20.62
C CYS A 7 15.44 18.09 -19.67
N CYS A 8 16.13 18.76 -18.75
CA CYS A 8 15.64 19.89 -17.96
C CYS A 8 15.46 21.11 -18.88
N VAL A 9 14.39 21.87 -18.68
CA VAL A 9 14.25 23.23 -19.24
C VAL A 9 14.49 24.21 -18.09
N GLY A 10 15.67 24.83 -18.09
CA GLY A 10 16.05 25.90 -17.19
C GLY A 10 16.18 27.22 -17.95
N PHE A 11 15.66 28.28 -17.34
CA PHE A 11 15.65 29.67 -17.77
C PHE A 11 17.02 30.18 -18.26
N GLY A 12 17.01 30.87 -19.40
CA GLY A 12 18.17 31.60 -19.93
C GLY A 12 18.20 33.05 -19.47
N PHE A 13 19.33 33.48 -18.92
CA PHE A 13 19.76 34.88 -18.93
C PHE A 13 21.12 34.96 -19.62
N LEU A 14 21.20 35.79 -20.66
CA LEU A 14 22.40 36.13 -21.43
C LEU A 14 23.35 37.01 -20.60
N ILE A 15 24.67 36.87 -20.85
CA ILE A 15 25.71 37.93 -20.98
C ILE A 15 27.04 37.24 -21.46
N PRO A 16 27.91 37.92 -22.24
CA PRO A 16 28.64 37.36 -23.39
C PRO A 16 30.12 36.97 -23.12
N PRO A 17 30.86 36.40 -24.11
CA PRO A 17 32.06 35.61 -23.85
C PRO A 17 33.37 36.40 -23.97
N SER A 18 34.39 35.95 -23.24
CA SER A 18 35.80 36.24 -23.52
C SER A 18 36.60 34.94 -23.67
N THR A 19 37.50 35.01 -24.64
CA THR A 19 38.31 33.95 -25.24
C THR A 19 39.44 33.45 -24.33
N THR A 20 39.72 32.13 -24.29
CA THR A 20 41.04 31.57 -24.67
C THR A 20 41.07 30.03 -24.69
N THR A 21 41.72 29.55 -25.75
CA THR A 21 42.21 28.23 -26.14
C THR A 21 42.91 27.40 -25.05
N THR A 22 42.74 26.06 -25.04
CA THR A 22 43.84 25.07 -25.14
C THR A 22 43.29 23.64 -25.28
N THR A 23 43.61 23.05 -26.42
CA THR A 23 43.44 21.64 -26.81
C THR A 23 44.46 20.76 -26.07
N ARG A 24 44.05 19.59 -25.55
CA ARG A 24 44.99 18.47 -25.39
C ARG A 24 44.28 17.12 -25.51
N ALA A 25 44.55 16.46 -26.63
CA ALA A 25 44.21 15.06 -26.88
C ALA A 25 45.13 14.14 -26.06
N PHE A 26 44.61 13.03 -25.54
CA PHE A 26 45.42 11.84 -25.28
C PHE A 26 44.65 10.56 -25.57
N LYS A 27 45.42 9.59 -26.07
CA LYS A 27 45.04 8.41 -26.85
C LYS A 27 44.50 7.26 -26.00
N SER A 28 43.57 6.55 -26.64
CA SER A 28 43.22 5.13 -26.53
C SER A 28 44.32 4.22 -25.95
N PHE A 29 43.94 3.40 -24.96
CA PHE A 29 44.54 2.08 -24.72
C PHE A 29 43.44 1.04 -24.57
N LYS A 30 43.51 0.00 -25.41
CA LYS A 30 42.77 -1.26 -25.29
C LYS A 30 43.49 -2.14 -24.28
N THR A 31 42.75 -2.82 -23.41
CA THR A 31 43.24 -4.04 -22.76
C THR A 31 42.11 -5.05 -22.61
N THR A 32 42.48 -6.29 -22.91
CA THR A 32 41.72 -7.51 -23.11
C THR A 32 41.23 -8.15 -21.80
N ALA A 33 40.18 -8.96 -21.96
CA ALA A 33 39.51 -9.79 -20.96
C ALA A 33 40.42 -10.78 -20.22
N LEU A 34 40.10 -11.07 -18.95
CA LEU A 34 40.32 -12.38 -18.30
C LEU A 34 39.33 -12.62 -17.15
N LEU A 35 38.66 -13.78 -17.26
CA LEU A 35 38.33 -14.79 -16.25
C LEU A 35 37.34 -14.50 -15.09
N GLN A 36 36.25 -15.27 -15.10
CA GLN A 36 35.36 -15.56 -13.98
C GLN A 36 35.98 -16.56 -12.98
N PRO A 37 35.56 -16.56 -11.70
CA PRO A 37 35.73 -17.72 -10.84
C PRO A 37 34.42 -18.54 -10.72
N HIS A 38 34.54 -19.84 -10.97
CA HIS A 38 33.57 -20.87 -10.60
C HIS A 38 33.56 -21.05 -9.08
N PHE A 39 32.37 -21.01 -8.45
CA PHE A 39 32.17 -21.51 -7.09
C PHE A 39 31.68 -22.96 -7.13
N PHE A 40 32.46 -23.83 -6.50
CA PHE A 40 32.17 -25.24 -6.24
C PHE A 40 31.05 -25.35 -5.19
N VAL A 41 29.98 -26.10 -5.49
CA VAL A 41 28.99 -26.55 -4.51
C VAL A 41 29.19 -28.04 -4.28
N LEU A 42 29.60 -28.41 -3.07
CA LEU A 42 29.71 -29.79 -2.61
C LEU A 42 28.31 -30.34 -2.30
N HIS A 43 27.87 -31.36 -3.05
CA HIS A 43 26.76 -32.23 -2.69
C HIS A 43 27.26 -33.31 -1.71
N ASN A 44 26.69 -33.38 -0.51
CA ASN A 44 26.78 -34.58 0.32
C ASN A 44 25.43 -35.30 0.28
N ALA A 45 25.40 -36.40 -0.46
CA ALA A 45 24.36 -37.40 -0.40
C ALA A 45 24.68 -38.38 0.73
N PHE A 46 23.70 -38.66 1.60
CA PHE A 46 23.73 -39.82 2.47
C PHE A 46 22.35 -40.48 2.45
N THR A 47 22.31 -41.70 1.91
CA THR A 47 21.20 -42.65 2.04
C THR A 47 21.56 -43.67 3.13
N PRO A 48 20.57 -44.32 3.73
CA PRO A 48 20.62 -45.78 3.68
C PRO A 48 19.27 -46.44 3.39
N THR A 49 19.40 -47.68 2.95
CA THR A 49 18.46 -48.54 2.23
C THR A 49 17.70 -49.49 3.18
N LEU A 50 16.40 -49.66 2.88
CA LEU A 50 15.46 -50.78 3.09
C LEU A 50 15.74 -51.89 4.14
N ALA A 51 14.69 -52.20 4.92
CA ALA A 51 14.36 -53.57 5.29
C ALA A 51 12.84 -53.81 5.15
N SER A 52 12.50 -54.91 4.48
CA SER A 52 11.17 -55.36 4.07
C SER A 52 10.47 -56.22 5.13
N GLY A 53 9.14 -56.18 5.17
CA GLY A 53 8.31 -57.22 5.79
C GLY A 53 6.90 -57.24 5.19
N ARG A 54 6.61 -58.25 4.36
CA ARG A 54 5.27 -58.62 3.88
C ARG A 54 4.61 -59.59 4.87
N ASN A 55 3.31 -59.45 5.13
CA ASN A 55 2.38 -60.55 4.86
C ASN A 55 0.90 -60.15 4.78
N LYS A 56 0.17 -60.94 3.98
CA LYS A 56 -1.19 -60.75 3.45
C LYS A 56 -2.28 -61.25 4.41
N SER A 57 -3.51 -60.73 4.31
CA SER A 57 -4.66 -61.47 3.73
C SER A 57 -6.02 -60.80 3.94
N ASN A 58 -6.90 -61.10 2.98
CA ASN A 58 -8.27 -60.67 2.72
C ASN A 58 -9.27 -60.79 3.88
N HIS A 59 -10.24 -59.86 3.93
CA HIS A 59 -11.66 -60.22 3.90
C HIS A 59 -12.52 -59.06 3.37
N LYS A 60 -13.29 -59.34 2.32
CA LYS A 60 -14.44 -58.54 1.89
C LYS A 60 -15.54 -58.69 2.94
N SER A 61 -16.12 -57.58 3.38
CA SER A 61 -17.50 -57.56 3.85
C SER A 61 -18.08 -56.17 3.63
N SER A 62 -19.08 -56.13 2.74
CA SER A 62 -19.91 -54.97 2.49
C SER A 62 -20.92 -54.89 3.63
N PHE A 63 -20.83 -53.84 4.45
CA PHE A 63 -21.96 -53.41 5.28
C PHE A 63 -22.02 -51.89 5.25
N ILE A 64 -23.08 -51.42 4.61
CA ILE A 64 -23.53 -50.04 4.60
C ILE A 64 -23.88 -49.68 6.05
N LEU A 65 -23.12 -48.76 6.64
CA LEU A 65 -23.55 -48.00 7.81
C LEU A 65 -23.43 -46.52 7.49
N ASN A 66 -24.59 -45.90 7.57
CA ASN A 66 -24.91 -44.53 7.21
C ASN A 66 -24.31 -43.57 8.26
N MET A 67 -23.08 -43.09 8.04
CA MET A 67 -22.52 -41.98 8.82
C MET A 67 -22.84 -40.66 8.13
N LYS A 68 -23.98 -40.06 8.51
CA LYS A 68 -24.11 -38.61 8.50
C LYS A 68 -23.28 -38.07 9.67
N GLU A 69 -21.96 -38.00 9.48
CA GLU A 69 -21.14 -37.08 10.26
C GLU A 69 -21.23 -35.72 9.57
N ILE A 70 -22.16 -34.91 10.07
CA ILE A 70 -22.16 -33.47 9.87
C ILE A 70 -20.87 -33.00 10.53
N LYS A 71 -19.83 -32.75 9.74
CA LYS A 71 -18.75 -31.87 10.15
C LYS A 71 -19.38 -30.50 10.32
N THR A 72 -19.75 -30.19 11.55
CA THR A 72 -19.98 -28.84 12.00
C THR A 72 -18.63 -28.14 11.83
N GLU A 73 -18.45 -27.49 10.68
CA GLU A 73 -17.40 -26.48 10.53
C GLU A 73 -17.63 -25.47 11.65
N GLU A 74 -16.69 -25.44 12.59
CA GLU A 74 -16.56 -24.40 13.59
C GLU A 74 -16.44 -23.09 12.81
N ARG A 75 -17.56 -22.39 12.70
CA ARG A 75 -17.62 -21.02 12.22
C ARG A 75 -16.86 -20.21 13.26
N GLU A 76 -15.60 -19.90 12.98
CA GLU A 76 -14.76 -19.03 13.81
C GLU A 76 -15.59 -17.82 14.24
N GLU A 77 -15.80 -17.67 15.55
CA GLU A 77 -16.47 -16.49 16.09
C GLU A 77 -15.71 -15.26 15.61
N GLN A 78 -16.36 -14.43 14.80
CA GLN A 78 -15.82 -13.16 14.32
C GLN A 78 -15.51 -12.28 15.54
N GLN A 79 -14.25 -12.32 15.97
CA GLN A 79 -13.77 -11.60 17.14
C GLN A 79 -13.74 -10.09 16.80
N GLU A 80 -14.38 -9.27 17.63
CA GLU A 80 -14.41 -7.82 17.41
C GLU A 80 -12.98 -7.24 17.30
N PRO A 81 -12.73 -6.30 16.38
CA PRO A 81 -11.40 -5.76 16.11
C PRO A 81 -10.84 -5.08 17.37
N THR A 82 -9.79 -5.67 17.94
CA THR A 82 -9.15 -5.19 19.18
C THR A 82 -7.83 -4.49 18.85
N TRP A 83 -7.71 -3.21 19.23
CA TRP A 83 -6.48 -2.43 19.03
C TRP A 83 -5.40 -2.81 20.06
N CYS A 84 -4.17 -3.07 19.61
CA CYS A 84 -3.01 -3.26 20.47
C CYS A 84 -2.17 -1.96 20.53
N PRO A 85 -2.16 -1.21 21.65
CA PRO A 85 -1.38 0.02 21.77
C PRO A 85 0.12 -0.18 21.64
N GLU A 86 0.65 -1.34 22.04
CA GLU A 86 2.08 -1.62 22.00
C GLU A 86 2.56 -1.84 20.57
N GLN A 87 1.80 -2.61 19.79
CA GLN A 87 2.17 -2.95 18.40
C GLN A 87 1.62 -1.96 17.38
N GLN A 88 0.68 -1.08 17.79
CA GLN A 88 -0.03 -0.12 16.93
C GLN A 88 -0.74 -0.80 15.74
N ILE A 89 -1.34 -1.97 15.99
CA ILE A 89 -2.12 -2.75 15.00
C ILE A 89 -3.40 -3.31 15.63
N TYR A 90 -4.39 -3.66 14.79
CA TYR A 90 -5.50 -4.53 15.19
C TYR A 90 -5.03 -5.98 15.30
N VAL A 91 -5.32 -6.61 16.43
CA VAL A 91 -4.99 -8.03 16.68
C VAL A 91 -5.73 -8.90 15.66
N GLY A 92 -5.03 -9.84 15.05
CA GLY A 92 -5.60 -10.75 14.04
C GLY A 92 -5.82 -10.13 12.65
N GLY A 93 -5.54 -8.83 12.46
CA GLY A 93 -5.72 -8.16 11.17
C GLY A 93 -7.17 -7.93 10.75
N VAL A 94 -8.13 -8.12 11.66
CA VAL A 94 -9.55 -7.88 11.39
C VAL A 94 -9.80 -6.37 11.45
N VAL A 95 -10.26 -5.80 10.33
CA VAL A 95 -10.73 -4.40 10.22
C VAL A 95 -12.26 -4.41 10.35
N PRO A 96 -12.91 -3.43 11.04
CA PRO A 96 -14.36 -3.39 11.13
C PRO A 96 -15.03 -3.45 9.75
N ASP A 97 -16.03 -4.32 9.59
CA ASP A 97 -16.77 -4.44 8.34
C ASP A 97 -17.62 -3.18 8.09
N HIS A 98 -17.66 -2.75 6.82
CA HIS A 98 -18.40 -1.57 6.39
C HIS A 98 -19.44 -1.96 5.35
N VAL A 99 -20.72 -1.77 5.70
CA VAL A 99 -21.89 -2.07 4.85
C VAL A 99 -21.77 -1.45 3.44
N GLU A 100 -21.10 -0.30 3.33
CA GLU A 100 -20.87 0.42 2.08
C GLU A 100 -20.02 -0.37 1.06
N VAL A 101 -19.10 -1.23 1.53
CA VAL A 101 -18.24 -2.03 0.66
C VAL A 101 -19.06 -3.09 -0.08
N GLN A 102 -20.01 -3.73 0.60
CA GLN A 102 -20.91 -4.70 -0.02
C GLN A 102 -21.83 -4.04 -1.07
N GLN A 103 -22.28 -2.82 -0.80
CA GLN A 103 -23.05 -2.03 -1.77
C GLN A 103 -22.20 -1.65 -2.99
N LEU A 104 -20.94 -1.25 -2.79
CA LEU A 104 -19.99 -0.98 -3.86
C LEU A 104 -19.83 -2.20 -4.78
N ILE A 105 -19.52 -3.36 -4.21
CA ILE A 105 -19.32 -4.62 -4.95
C ILE A 105 -20.58 -4.97 -5.75
N SER A 106 -21.75 -4.91 -5.10
CA SER A 106 -23.04 -5.20 -5.74
C SER A 106 -23.33 -4.25 -6.90
N SER A 107 -23.09 -2.94 -6.71
CA SER A 107 -23.31 -1.92 -7.75
C SER A 107 -22.39 -2.09 -8.97
N ASN A 108 -21.23 -2.73 -8.77
CA ASN A 108 -20.23 -2.96 -9.80
C ASN A 108 -20.25 -4.42 -10.31
N LYS A 109 -21.43 -5.04 -10.35
CA LYS A 109 -21.66 -6.40 -10.89
C LYS A 109 -20.79 -7.47 -10.20
N GLY A 110 -20.53 -7.30 -8.91
CA GLY A 110 -19.70 -8.20 -8.12
C GLY A 110 -18.20 -7.91 -8.18
N SER A 111 -17.74 -6.96 -9.00
CA SER A 111 -16.33 -6.57 -9.04
C SER A 111 -16.02 -5.51 -7.97
N LEU A 112 -14.84 -5.57 -7.39
CA LEU A 112 -14.37 -4.56 -6.44
C LEU A 112 -13.43 -3.57 -7.14
N ARG A 113 -13.63 -2.26 -6.95
CA ARG A 113 -12.64 -1.25 -7.31
C ARG A 113 -11.89 -0.80 -6.07
N ILE A 114 -10.56 -0.68 -6.16
CA ILE A 114 -9.70 -0.20 -5.07
C ILE A 114 -8.87 0.97 -5.57
N PHE A 115 -8.79 2.05 -4.81
CA PHE A 115 -7.93 3.20 -5.09
C PHE A 115 -6.63 3.13 -4.28
N GLY A 116 -5.53 2.84 -4.96
CA GLY A 116 -4.18 2.90 -4.40
C GLY A 116 -3.60 4.30 -4.52
N TYR A 117 -3.08 4.85 -3.43
CA TYR A 117 -2.43 6.16 -3.39
C TYR A 117 -1.03 6.14 -2.74
N GLY A 118 -0.58 4.96 -2.29
CA GLY A 118 0.66 4.78 -1.55
C GLY A 118 1.51 3.65 -2.13
N SER A 119 1.88 2.70 -1.28
CA SER A 119 2.68 1.53 -1.68
C SER A 119 2.03 0.71 -2.79
N LEU A 120 0.70 0.61 -2.80
CA LEU A 120 -0.04 -0.10 -3.84
C LEU A 120 0.30 0.39 -5.26
N CYS A 121 0.54 1.69 -5.47
CA CYS A 121 0.81 2.24 -6.80
C CYS A 121 2.05 1.62 -7.50
N TRP A 122 3.02 1.11 -6.74
CA TRP A 122 4.25 0.52 -7.29
C TRP A 122 4.52 -0.90 -6.80
N ASN A 123 3.88 -1.31 -5.70
CA ASN A 123 4.02 -2.62 -5.10
C ASN A 123 2.65 -3.16 -4.66
N PRO A 124 1.87 -3.74 -5.59
CA PRO A 124 0.69 -4.52 -5.24
C PRO A 124 1.05 -5.79 -4.44
N GLY A 125 2.33 -6.17 -4.38
CA GLY A 125 2.83 -7.39 -3.72
C GLY A 125 2.56 -8.64 -4.55
N ASP A 126 2.55 -9.81 -3.91
CA ASP A 126 2.10 -11.08 -4.51
C ASP A 126 0.59 -11.30 -4.28
N SER A 127 -0.13 -10.24 -3.92
CA SER A 127 -1.55 -10.28 -3.58
C SER A 127 -2.42 -10.53 -4.80
N SER A 128 -3.71 -10.73 -4.55
CA SER A 128 -4.76 -10.80 -5.55
C SER A 128 -4.73 -9.61 -6.52
N LEU A 129 -4.22 -8.45 -6.11
CA LEU A 129 -4.05 -7.28 -6.98
C LEU A 129 -2.96 -7.41 -8.05
N ALA A 130 -2.00 -8.32 -7.88
CA ALA A 130 -0.94 -8.56 -8.86
C ALA A 130 -1.32 -9.59 -9.94
N LYS A 131 -2.49 -10.22 -9.81
CA LYS A 131 -2.97 -11.29 -10.70
C LYS A 131 -3.62 -10.75 -11.98
N SER A 132 -2.85 -10.03 -12.79
CA SER A 132 -3.35 -9.48 -14.07
C SER A 132 -3.83 -10.56 -15.04
N GLU A 133 -3.20 -11.74 -15.05
CA GLU A 133 -3.60 -12.89 -15.85
C GLU A 133 -4.98 -13.46 -15.43
N GLU A 134 -5.40 -13.22 -14.19
CA GLU A 134 -6.69 -13.68 -13.65
C GLU A 134 -7.79 -12.61 -13.78
N GLY A 135 -7.51 -11.52 -14.52
CA GLY A 135 -8.51 -10.51 -14.89
C GLY A 135 -8.52 -9.26 -14.03
N VAL A 136 -7.54 -9.06 -13.15
CA VAL A 136 -7.35 -7.77 -12.47
C VAL A 136 -6.84 -6.74 -13.46
N THR A 137 -7.54 -5.60 -13.57
CA THR A 137 -7.11 -4.47 -14.41
C THR A 137 -6.71 -3.26 -13.58
N MET A 138 -5.86 -2.41 -14.16
CA MET A 138 -5.39 -1.17 -13.56
C MET A 138 -5.68 0.00 -14.49
N ALA A 139 -6.12 1.12 -13.92
CA ALA A 139 -6.24 2.40 -14.60
C ALA A 139 -5.64 3.51 -13.73
N LEU A 140 -5.13 4.58 -14.36
CA LEU A 140 -4.75 5.79 -13.63
C LEU A 140 -6.00 6.57 -13.26
N GLY A 141 -5.98 7.21 -12.09
CA GLY A 141 -7.08 8.04 -11.66
C GLY A 141 -6.74 8.96 -10.50
N ARG A 142 -7.70 9.80 -10.14
CA ARG A 142 -7.52 10.91 -9.19
C ARG A 142 -8.68 11.00 -8.21
N ALA A 143 -8.34 11.13 -6.92
CA ALA A 143 -9.28 11.43 -5.86
C ALA A 143 -9.31 12.96 -5.63
N VAL A 144 -10.45 13.59 -5.92
CA VAL A 144 -10.66 15.05 -5.77
C VAL A 144 -11.25 15.35 -4.40
N GLY A 145 -10.79 16.40 -3.74
CA GLY A 145 -11.10 16.72 -2.34
C GLY A 145 -10.29 15.90 -1.34
N TRP A 146 -9.29 15.13 -1.80
CA TRP A 146 -8.46 14.24 -0.99
C TRP A 146 -6.99 14.63 -1.07
N LYS A 147 -6.39 14.85 0.09
CA LYS A 147 -4.99 15.23 0.26
C LYS A 147 -4.18 14.07 0.78
N ARG A 148 -3.09 13.76 0.09
CA ARG A 148 -2.07 12.81 0.57
C ARG A 148 -1.20 13.45 1.64
N CYS A 149 -1.16 12.85 2.82
CA CYS A 149 -0.46 13.36 3.99
C CYS A 149 0.48 12.30 4.58
N TRP A 150 1.73 12.67 4.88
CA TRP A 150 2.71 11.79 5.54
C TRP A 150 2.54 11.84 7.06
N SER A 151 1.37 11.40 7.53
CA SER A 151 0.93 11.60 8.90
C SER A 151 0.45 10.31 9.57
N GLN A 152 0.65 9.14 8.98
CA GLN A 152 0.33 7.86 9.60
C GLN A 152 1.60 7.21 10.10
N LYS A 153 1.66 6.84 11.38
CA LYS A 153 2.81 6.10 11.94
C LYS A 153 2.83 4.67 11.40
N SER A 154 4.02 4.14 11.15
CA SER A 154 4.24 2.73 10.81
C SER A 154 5.30 2.13 11.72
N ALA A 155 4.88 1.19 12.56
CA ALA A 155 5.72 0.47 13.51
C ALA A 155 6.17 -0.92 13.00
N ASP A 156 5.63 -1.36 11.86
CA ASP A 156 5.70 -2.73 11.34
C ASP A 156 6.33 -2.83 9.95
N HIS A 157 6.42 -1.72 9.21
CA HIS A 157 6.94 -1.71 7.84
C HIS A 157 8.03 -0.66 7.59
N ARG A 158 7.95 0.51 8.21
CA ARG A 158 8.86 1.65 7.95
C ARG A 158 9.47 2.24 9.21
N GLY A 159 9.41 1.51 10.31
CA GLY A 159 9.97 1.85 11.60
C GLY A 159 9.83 0.65 12.54
N THR A 160 10.02 0.90 13.83
CA THR A 160 9.80 -0.09 14.89
C THR A 160 8.75 0.41 15.88
N PRO A 161 8.25 -0.44 16.80
CA PRO A 161 7.37 0.03 17.88
C PRO A 161 7.97 1.15 18.73
N GLU A 162 9.28 1.12 18.98
CA GLU A 162 9.99 2.14 19.76
C GLU A 162 10.24 3.43 18.96
N PHE A 163 10.40 3.30 17.64
CA PHE A 163 10.63 4.43 16.74
C PHE A 163 9.85 4.25 15.44
N PRO A 164 8.54 4.54 15.45
CA PRO A 164 7.71 4.33 14.27
C PRO A 164 8.05 5.35 13.19
N GLY A 165 8.14 4.85 11.95
CA GLY A 165 8.28 5.69 10.78
C GLY A 165 6.98 6.39 10.43
N LEU A 166 6.98 7.13 9.32
CA LEU A 166 5.80 7.76 8.77
C LEU A 166 5.52 7.24 7.36
N VAL A 167 4.25 6.92 7.11
CA VAL A 167 3.70 6.54 5.82
C VAL A 167 2.58 7.50 5.43
N CYS A 168 2.19 7.45 4.16
CA CYS A 168 1.14 8.32 3.66
C CYS A 168 -0.26 7.81 4.04
N THR A 169 -1.18 8.75 4.24
CA THR A 169 -2.62 8.51 4.30
C THR A 169 -3.39 9.54 3.49
N LEU A 170 -4.68 9.32 3.24
CA LEU A 170 -5.56 10.30 2.62
C LEU A 170 -6.47 10.94 3.66
N LEU A 171 -6.52 12.27 3.63
CA LEU A 171 -7.48 13.07 4.38
C LEU A 171 -8.33 13.87 3.42
N THR A 172 -9.60 14.08 3.77
CA THR A 172 -10.43 15.04 3.06
C THR A 172 -9.90 16.46 3.30
N ASP A 173 -10.17 17.37 2.36
CA ASP A 173 -9.84 18.79 2.56
C ASP A 173 -10.48 19.36 3.84
N GLU A 174 -11.67 18.88 4.20
CA GLU A 174 -12.35 19.28 5.43
C GLU A 174 -11.63 18.80 6.68
N GLU A 175 -11.21 17.53 6.74
CA GLU A 175 -10.42 17.00 7.85
C GLU A 175 -9.12 17.81 8.05
N VAL A 176 -8.43 18.13 6.96
CA VAL A 176 -7.19 18.94 7.00
C VAL A 176 -7.49 20.34 7.55
N ARG A 177 -8.53 21.01 7.05
CA ARG A 177 -8.94 22.33 7.56
C ARG A 177 -9.30 22.29 9.04
N CYS A 178 -10.11 21.33 9.45
CA CYS A 178 -10.52 21.14 10.84
C CYS A 178 -9.31 20.94 11.77
N ILE A 179 -8.32 20.12 11.38
CA ILE A 179 -7.12 19.89 12.20
C ILE A 179 -6.28 21.17 12.32
N ILE A 180 -6.08 21.90 11.23
CA ILE A 180 -5.32 23.17 11.24
C ILE A 180 -6.03 24.19 12.14
N ALA A 181 -7.33 24.42 11.94
CA ALA A 181 -8.11 25.36 12.73
C ALA A 181 -8.11 25.02 14.22
N ALA A 182 -8.23 23.73 14.57
CA ALA A 182 -8.17 23.28 15.96
C ALA A 182 -6.81 23.55 16.62
N GLU A 183 -5.70 23.43 15.88
CA GLU A 183 -4.37 23.72 16.41
C GLU A 183 -4.11 25.22 16.56
N GLU A 184 -4.54 26.04 15.60
CA GLU A 184 -4.43 27.50 15.68
C GLU A 184 -5.21 28.05 16.88
N LYS A 185 -6.42 27.53 17.12
CA LYS A 185 -7.24 27.90 18.29
C LYS A 185 -6.52 27.63 19.61
N LYS A 186 -5.79 26.51 19.73
CA LYS A 186 -5.01 26.17 20.92
C LYS A 186 -3.85 27.14 21.15
N LYS A 187 -3.20 27.61 20.07
CA LYS A 187 -2.04 28.52 20.16
C LYS A 187 -2.46 29.96 20.47
N ASN A 188 -3.56 30.42 19.89
CA ASN A 188 -3.93 31.85 19.91
C ASN A 188 -5.11 32.19 20.84
N GLY A 189 -5.75 31.20 21.47
CA GLY A 189 -6.82 31.41 22.46
C GLY A 189 -8.14 31.95 21.88
N GLN A 190 -8.19 32.30 20.60
CA GLN A 190 -9.37 32.78 19.88
C GLN A 190 -9.52 32.06 18.53
N MET A 191 -10.76 31.78 18.16
CA MET A 191 -11.10 31.38 16.80
C MET A 191 -10.89 32.62 15.91
N ARG A 192 -10.06 32.52 14.85
CA ARG A 192 -10.19 33.48 13.77
C ARG A 192 -11.51 33.17 13.06
N GLU A 193 -12.50 34.02 13.27
CA GLU A 193 -13.72 34.03 12.47
C GLU A 193 -13.31 34.26 11.01
N HIS A 194 -13.61 33.29 10.16
CA HIS A 194 -13.48 33.31 8.70
C HIS A 194 -12.25 34.07 8.17
N VAL A 195 -11.16 33.35 7.91
CA VAL A 195 -10.48 33.59 6.63
C VAL A 195 -11.55 33.30 5.59
N GLY A 196 -11.88 34.29 4.76
CA GLY A 196 -12.93 34.15 3.73
C GLY A 196 -12.78 32.84 2.99
N GLU A 197 -13.88 32.32 2.46
CA GLU A 197 -13.88 31.28 1.43
C GLU A 197 -13.08 31.80 0.22
N GLU A 198 -11.76 31.85 0.34
CA GLU A 198 -10.90 31.71 -0.81
C GLU A 198 -11.24 30.30 -1.28
N GLU A 199 -11.99 30.22 -2.39
CA GLU A 199 -12.19 29.00 -3.19
C GLU A 199 -10.81 28.47 -3.58
N THR A 200 -10.14 27.85 -2.62
CA THR A 200 -8.97 27.04 -2.84
C THR A 200 -9.47 25.84 -3.60
N ALA A 201 -8.92 25.65 -4.81
CA ALA A 201 -9.25 24.50 -5.62
C ALA A 201 -9.08 23.23 -4.76
N ALA A 202 -10.07 22.33 -4.84
CA ALA A 202 -10.07 21.09 -4.09
C ALA A 202 -8.74 20.34 -4.31
N SER A 203 -8.17 19.79 -3.24
CA SER A 203 -6.94 19.00 -3.36
C SER A 203 -7.20 17.82 -4.28
N MET A 204 -6.15 17.36 -4.95
CA MET A 204 -6.25 16.23 -5.86
C MET A 204 -5.08 15.28 -5.62
N THR A 205 -5.40 14.01 -5.36
CA THR A 205 -4.39 12.96 -5.22
C THR A 205 -4.49 11.99 -6.39
N GLU A 206 -3.40 11.86 -7.14
CA GLU A 206 -3.26 10.85 -8.19
C GLU A 206 -3.07 9.45 -7.59
N GLY A 207 -3.39 8.41 -8.33
CA GLY A 207 -3.28 7.05 -7.86
C GLY A 207 -3.60 6.03 -8.94
N VAL A 208 -3.78 4.80 -8.50
CA VAL A 208 -4.13 3.66 -9.36
C VAL A 208 -5.48 3.11 -8.91
N ILE A 209 -6.38 2.91 -9.88
CA ILE A 209 -7.64 2.21 -9.70
C ILE A 209 -7.44 0.77 -10.12
N TYR A 210 -7.51 -0.15 -9.18
CA TYR A 210 -7.56 -1.59 -9.46
C TYR A 210 -9.02 -2.00 -9.64
N THR A 211 -9.31 -2.84 -10.62
CA THR A 211 -10.60 -3.52 -10.74
C THR A 211 -10.39 -5.02 -10.57
N VAL A 212 -10.92 -5.56 -9.48
CA VAL A 212 -10.80 -6.96 -9.07
C VAL A 212 -12.06 -7.73 -9.50
N PRO A 213 -11.92 -8.86 -10.23
CA PRO A 213 -13.06 -9.65 -10.66
C PRO A 213 -13.73 -10.36 -9.48
N PRO A 214 -15.04 -10.71 -9.56
CA PRO A 214 -15.79 -11.26 -8.43
C PRO A 214 -15.14 -12.48 -7.77
N ALA A 215 -14.48 -13.33 -8.56
CA ALA A 215 -13.83 -14.53 -8.09
C ALA A 215 -12.65 -14.28 -7.12
N LEU A 216 -12.06 -13.08 -7.14
CA LEU A 216 -10.89 -12.72 -6.34
C LEU A 216 -11.20 -11.69 -5.24
N VAL A 217 -12.47 -11.24 -5.12
CA VAL A 217 -12.82 -10.15 -4.19
C VAL A 217 -12.57 -10.52 -2.74
N GLU A 218 -13.00 -11.71 -2.32
CA GLU A 218 -12.86 -12.16 -0.94
C GLU A 218 -11.39 -12.28 -0.53
N ASP A 219 -10.59 -13.00 -1.33
CA ASP A 219 -9.15 -13.16 -1.12
C ASP A 219 -8.44 -11.79 -1.10
N CYS A 220 -8.80 -10.89 -2.02
CA CYS A 220 -8.24 -9.55 -2.07
C CYS A 220 -8.56 -8.72 -0.82
N LEU A 221 -9.79 -8.80 -0.31
CA LEU A 221 -10.19 -8.07 0.90
C LEU A 221 -9.44 -8.61 2.12
N SER A 222 -9.37 -9.94 2.26
CA SER A 222 -8.65 -10.59 3.36
C SER A 222 -7.16 -10.23 3.36
N GLU A 223 -6.51 -10.23 2.20
CA GLU A 223 -5.09 -9.89 2.09
C GLU A 223 -4.83 -8.41 2.41
N LEU A 224 -5.69 -7.51 1.93
CA LEU A 224 -5.57 -6.08 2.19
C LEU A 224 -5.85 -5.73 3.65
N ASP A 225 -6.81 -6.38 4.31
CA ASP A 225 -7.05 -6.19 5.74
C ASP A 225 -5.84 -6.57 6.58
N PHE A 226 -5.22 -7.71 6.25
CA PHE A 226 -4.00 -8.13 6.94
C PHE A 226 -2.84 -7.15 6.67
N ARG A 227 -2.72 -6.65 5.44
CA ARG A 227 -1.68 -5.69 5.04
C ARG A 227 -1.85 -4.35 5.75
N GLU A 228 -3.07 -3.86 5.88
CA GLU A 228 -3.38 -2.51 6.39
C GLU A 228 -3.84 -2.52 7.86
N LYS A 229 -3.56 -3.61 8.59
CA LYS A 229 -3.87 -3.83 10.02
C LYS A 229 -3.31 -2.79 10.98
N GLY A 230 -2.45 -1.87 10.52
CA GLY A 230 -1.99 -0.67 11.24
C GLY A 230 -3.07 0.38 11.53
N GLY A 231 -4.33 -0.05 11.59
CA GLY A 231 -5.48 0.77 11.97
C GLY A 231 -6.21 1.45 10.82
N TYR A 232 -5.96 1.06 9.57
CA TYR A 232 -6.63 1.68 8.44
C TYR A 232 -8.13 1.33 8.44
N SER A 233 -8.98 2.33 8.21
CA SER A 233 -10.41 2.16 7.93
C SER A 233 -10.64 1.94 6.44
N ARG A 234 -11.81 1.41 6.11
CA ARG A 234 -12.32 1.25 4.75
C ARG A 234 -13.35 2.33 4.47
N ASP A 235 -13.07 3.17 3.47
CA ASP A 235 -13.99 4.20 3.00
C ASP A 235 -14.36 3.93 1.54
N VAL A 236 -15.56 4.31 1.10
CA VAL A 236 -15.93 4.31 -0.32
C VAL A 236 -15.88 5.73 -0.84
N ILE A 237 -15.01 5.98 -1.82
CA ILE A 237 -14.76 7.32 -2.36
C ILE A 237 -15.09 7.40 -3.85
N ASP A 238 -15.37 8.61 -4.31
CA ASP A 238 -15.47 8.91 -5.74
C ASP A 238 -14.08 9.25 -6.30
N VAL A 239 -13.68 8.56 -7.38
CA VAL A 239 -12.41 8.77 -8.08
C VAL A 239 -12.68 8.98 -9.57
N ILE A 240 -11.92 9.88 -10.20
CA ILE A 240 -12.00 10.13 -11.64
C ILE A 240 -10.96 9.23 -12.32
N GLU A 241 -11.42 8.33 -13.19
CA GLU A 241 -10.54 7.54 -14.06
C GLU A 241 -10.03 8.43 -15.20
N ASP A 242 -8.71 8.46 -15.41
CA ASP A 242 -8.09 9.44 -16.30
C ASP A 242 -8.39 9.21 -17.78
N GLU A 243 -8.41 7.94 -18.21
CA GLU A 243 -8.65 7.60 -19.61
C GLU A 243 -10.10 7.87 -20.04
N SER A 244 -11.06 7.57 -19.17
CA SER A 244 -12.48 7.70 -19.49
C SER A 244 -13.09 9.05 -19.06
N GLY A 245 -12.42 9.75 -18.13
CA GLY A 245 -12.95 10.94 -17.45
C GLY A 245 -14.15 10.67 -16.55
N LYS A 246 -14.54 9.40 -16.34
CA LYS A 246 -15.70 9.03 -15.55
C LYS A 246 -15.36 8.99 -14.07
N THR A 247 -16.29 9.48 -13.26
CA THR A 247 -16.28 9.25 -11.82
C THR A 247 -16.78 7.85 -11.52
N VAL A 248 -15.98 7.07 -10.80
CA VAL A 248 -16.32 5.73 -10.32
C VAL A 248 -16.15 5.67 -8.80
N LYS A 249 -16.93 4.82 -8.14
CA LYS A 249 -16.72 4.52 -6.72
C LYS A 249 -15.62 3.47 -6.55
N ALA A 250 -14.76 3.68 -5.56
CA ALA A 250 -13.67 2.78 -5.22
C ALA A 250 -13.48 2.69 -3.71
N LEU A 251 -13.06 1.51 -3.24
CA LEU A 251 -12.63 1.26 -1.88
C LEU A 251 -11.29 1.95 -1.63
N LEU A 252 -11.19 2.63 -0.49
CA LEU A 252 -10.01 3.31 0.00
C LEU A 252 -9.66 2.74 1.38
N TYR A 253 -8.43 2.26 1.55
CA TYR A 253 -7.85 2.02 2.87
C TYR A 253 -7.17 3.28 3.34
N ARG A 254 -7.54 3.88 4.47
CA ARG A 254 -6.85 5.07 5.01
C ARG A 254 -6.75 5.07 6.54
N GLY A 255 -5.79 5.79 7.10
CA GLY A 255 -5.69 6.09 8.53
C GLY A 255 -6.42 7.40 8.82
N THR A 256 -7.61 7.31 9.38
CA THR A 256 -8.43 8.49 9.74
C THR A 256 -7.75 9.32 10.84
N PRO A 257 -8.15 10.60 11.03
CA PRO A 257 -7.68 11.40 12.16
C PRO A 257 -7.93 10.80 13.55
N GLU A 258 -8.89 9.88 13.66
CA GLU A 258 -9.25 9.13 14.87
C GLU A 258 -8.34 7.92 15.11
N ASN A 259 -7.59 7.47 14.10
CA ASN A 259 -6.65 6.37 14.25
C ASN A 259 -5.55 6.73 15.28
N PRO A 260 -5.27 5.89 16.29
CA PRO A 260 -4.22 6.16 17.29
C PRO A 260 -2.80 6.35 16.71
N ALA A 261 -2.52 5.72 15.57
CA ALA A 261 -1.27 5.87 14.82
C ALA A 261 -1.23 7.16 13.97
N PHE A 262 -2.32 7.94 13.89
CA PHE A 262 -2.33 9.23 13.23
C PHE A 262 -1.50 10.27 14.00
N SER A 263 -0.61 10.96 13.30
CA SER A 263 0.32 11.97 13.82
C SER A 263 -0.09 13.36 13.36
N LYS A 264 -0.89 14.04 14.19
CA LYS A 264 -1.24 15.47 14.01
C LYS A 264 0.00 16.35 13.89
N ARG A 265 1.05 16.04 14.68
CA ARG A 265 2.32 16.77 14.61
C ARG A 265 2.97 16.62 13.23
N ALA A 266 3.04 15.42 12.67
CA ALA A 266 3.62 15.21 11.35
C ALA A 266 2.84 15.92 10.23
N LEU A 267 1.51 15.99 10.35
CA LEU A 267 0.69 16.77 9.42
C LEU A 267 1.02 18.27 9.45
N LEU A 268 1.25 18.82 10.64
CA LEU A 268 1.37 20.27 10.87
C LEU A 268 2.82 20.78 10.86
N ASP A 269 3.80 19.89 11.02
CA ASP A 269 5.24 20.18 11.08
C ASP A 269 5.97 19.32 10.03
N LEU A 270 6.02 19.81 8.80
CA LEU A 270 6.65 19.12 7.68
C LEU A 270 8.15 18.85 7.91
N PRO A 271 8.95 19.76 8.50
CA PRO A 271 10.33 19.44 8.90
C PRO A 271 10.41 18.27 9.89
N PHE A 272 9.52 18.20 10.88
CA PHE A 272 9.45 17.04 11.78
C PHE A 272 9.11 15.75 11.02
N ALA A 273 8.12 15.77 10.14
CA ALA A 273 7.78 14.60 9.32
C ALA A 273 8.95 14.13 8.46
N ALA A 274 9.61 15.08 7.78
CA ALA A 274 10.79 14.80 6.95
C ALA A 274 11.95 14.22 7.78
N ALA A 275 12.19 14.75 8.98
CA ALA A 275 13.24 14.25 9.87
C ALA A 275 12.97 12.79 10.28
N ILE A 276 11.74 12.46 10.69
CA ILE A 276 11.36 11.07 11.03
C ILE A 276 11.55 10.15 9.82
N MET A 277 11.04 10.53 8.65
CA MET A 277 11.20 9.72 7.43
C MET A 277 12.66 9.52 7.03
N ALA A 278 13.55 10.48 7.30
CA ALA A 278 14.95 10.40 6.94
C ALA A 278 15.76 9.41 7.80
N VAL A 279 15.29 9.08 9.01
CA VAL A 279 16.03 8.23 9.96
C VAL A 279 15.34 6.91 10.32
N SER A 280 14.05 6.78 10.04
CA SER A 280 13.29 5.56 10.40
C SER A 280 13.63 4.40 9.48
N THR A 281 13.74 3.20 10.05
CA THR A 281 13.97 1.94 9.33
C THR A 281 13.15 0.83 9.98
N GLY A 282 12.52 -0.01 9.16
CA GLY A 282 11.78 -1.20 9.58
C GLY A 282 12.14 -2.41 8.74
#